data_AF-A0A940KPI2-F1
#
_entry.id   AF-A0A940KPI2-F1
#
_cell.length_a   1.000
_cell.length_b   1.000
_cell.length_c   1.000
_cell.angle_alpha   90.00
_cell.angle_beta   90.00
_cell.angle_gamma   90.00
#
_symmetry.space_group_name_H-M   'P 1'
#
loop_
_entity.id
_entity.type
_entity.pdbx_description
1 polymer ?
#
loop_
_entity_poly.entity_id
_entity_poly.type
_entity_poly.pdbx_seq_one_letter_code
_entity_poly.pdbx_strand_id
1 'polypeptide(L)'
;MENNPISTEGVFEEQPVAAVATDIFYPPKFVREKKAANVWLQSAVSLAAYLVLGYYIFNSYRMLLVITAIVIMHELGHFFAMKYYRYRDLGIFFIPLLGAYVSGTKREVSQRQSTVILLAGPLPGIILGVGFLLLEKFTNQSYYPFQVPLSLIATYLILLNLINLLPIYPLDGGQLLNRVFLDEDGIFSKIFVFVSIGLMCFAAWKVHYLLFIFPAMMLLRLRGDSQMNTLDKRIDESGINADTSYEDLSDKDYWEMRKIVIEEHPDFKHLQAGPPFEYSEKEEKVMTTIQSLLHRHLIQDVSIAGKIFILLIWIAAIISPWLIEMDFSAFSRFGF
;
A
#
# COMPACT_ATOMS: atom_id res chain seq x y z
N MET A 1 38.11 87.89 -32.08
CA MET A 1 38.48 87.47 -30.73
C MET A 1 37.18 87.06 -30.08
N GLU A 2 36.84 85.80 -29.81
CA GLU A 2 37.67 84.64 -29.52
C GLU A 2 36.83 83.38 -29.78
N ASN A 3 37.43 82.38 -30.45
CA ASN A 3 36.87 81.04 -30.63
C ASN A 3 36.91 80.28 -29.29
N ASN A 4 35.97 79.35 -29.06
CA ASN A 4 36.15 77.89 -28.89
C ASN A 4 35.04 77.25 -27.99
N PRO A 5 34.85 75.92 -27.95
CA PRO A 5 33.77 75.27 -28.70
C PRO A 5 32.88 74.33 -27.86
N ILE A 6 31.97 73.67 -28.59
CA ILE A 6 31.06 72.55 -28.27
C ILE A 6 31.60 71.55 -27.22
N SER A 7 30.79 71.20 -26.23
CA SER A 7 30.87 69.92 -25.49
C SER A 7 29.60 69.10 -25.72
N THR A 8 29.84 67.90 -26.22
CA THR A 8 28.93 66.83 -26.62
C THR A 8 28.43 66.01 -25.44
N GLU A 9 27.25 65.40 -25.63
CA GLU A 9 26.80 64.14 -25.02
C GLU A 9 26.54 64.14 -23.51
N GLY A 10 25.30 64.49 -23.14
CA GLY A 10 24.68 63.99 -21.93
C GLY A 10 24.42 62.49 -22.07
N VAL A 11 25.33 61.67 -21.56
CA VAL A 11 25.10 60.25 -21.30
C VAL A 11 24.05 60.19 -20.19
N PHE A 12 22.83 59.83 -20.53
CA PHE A 12 21.87 59.36 -19.54
C PHE A 12 22.40 58.03 -19.01
N GLU A 13 23.01 58.05 -17.82
CA GLU A 13 23.19 56.84 -17.03
C GLU A 13 21.81 56.25 -16.77
N GLU A 14 21.45 55.21 -17.53
CA GLU A 14 20.38 54.30 -17.12
C GLU A 14 20.80 53.71 -15.77
N GLN A 15 20.24 54.25 -14.69
CA GLN A 15 20.26 53.57 -13.41
C GLN A 15 19.72 52.16 -13.64
N PRO A 16 20.45 51.10 -13.23
CA PRO A 16 19.91 49.76 -13.35
C PRO A 16 18.62 49.74 -12.55
N VAL A 17 17.49 49.54 -13.25
CA VAL A 17 16.19 49.29 -12.63
C VAL A 17 16.42 48.07 -11.73
N ALA A 18 16.59 48.32 -10.43
CA ALA A 18 16.66 47.27 -9.45
C ALA A 18 15.42 46.41 -9.70
N ALA A 19 15.64 45.15 -10.09
CA ALA A 19 14.57 44.19 -10.25
C ALA A 19 13.81 44.19 -8.93
N VAL A 20 12.64 44.81 -8.93
CA VAL A 20 11.72 44.77 -7.80
C VAL A 20 11.36 43.29 -7.71
N ALA A 21 11.99 42.61 -6.76
CA ALA A 21 11.52 41.31 -6.31
C ALA A 21 10.10 41.57 -5.82
N THR A 22 9.13 41.30 -6.69
CA THR A 22 7.73 41.32 -6.32
C THR A 22 7.60 40.17 -5.35
N ASP A 23 7.42 40.46 -4.07
CA ASP A 23 7.07 39.45 -3.08
C ASP A 23 5.76 38.81 -3.55
N ILE A 24 5.88 37.63 -4.17
CA ILE A 24 4.73 36.87 -4.66
C ILE A 24 3.95 36.45 -3.42
N PHE A 25 2.77 37.05 -3.23
CA PHE A 25 1.87 36.68 -2.16
C PHE A 25 1.20 35.34 -2.48
N TYR A 26 1.47 34.34 -1.66
CA TYR A 26 0.84 33.02 -1.76
C TYR A 26 -0.43 32.98 -0.89
N PRO A 27 -1.61 32.67 -1.45
CA PRO A 27 -2.82 32.44 -0.67
C PRO A 27 -2.65 31.25 0.29
N PRO A 28 -3.50 31.12 1.32
CA PRO A 28 -3.46 29.97 2.21
C PRO A 28 -3.59 28.65 1.44
N LYS A 29 -2.92 27.59 1.91
CA LYS A 29 -3.07 26.25 1.36
C LYS A 29 -4.50 25.72 1.52
N PHE A 30 -4.89 24.81 0.62
CA PHE A 30 -6.25 24.28 0.61
C PHE A 30 -6.55 23.42 1.85
N VAL A 31 -7.59 23.78 2.61
CA VAL A 31 -8.05 22.98 3.75
C VAL A 31 -9.31 22.22 3.36
N ARG A 32 -9.23 20.88 3.37
CA ARG A 32 -10.39 20.03 3.11
C ARG A 32 -11.38 20.10 4.27
N GLU A 33 -12.65 20.30 3.95
CA GLU A 33 -13.73 20.02 4.88
C GLU A 33 -13.73 18.53 5.21
N LYS A 34 -13.59 18.19 6.50
CA LYS A 34 -13.64 16.80 6.98
C LYS A 34 -15.02 16.19 6.71
N LYS A 35 -15.24 15.68 5.49
CA LYS A 35 -16.31 14.72 5.23
C LYS A 35 -15.90 13.44 5.92
N ALA A 36 -16.50 13.18 7.08
CA ALA A 36 -16.40 11.90 7.75
C ALA A 36 -17.13 10.87 6.90
N ALA A 37 -16.48 10.37 5.84
CA ALA A 37 -16.88 9.11 5.25
C ALA A 37 -16.86 8.09 6.40
N ASN A 38 -18.03 7.54 6.72
CA ASN A 38 -18.12 6.59 7.83
C ASN A 38 -17.43 5.31 7.39
N VAL A 39 -16.14 5.17 7.73
CA VAL A 39 -15.28 4.03 7.38
C VAL A 39 -15.99 2.72 7.72
N TRP A 40 -16.69 2.68 8.87
CA TRP A 40 -17.47 1.51 9.29
C TRP A 40 -18.62 1.17 8.35
N LEU A 41 -19.31 2.18 7.80
CA LEU A 41 -20.36 1.96 6.81
C LEU A 41 -19.77 1.41 5.51
N GLN A 42 -18.64 1.95 5.05
CA GLN A 42 -17.96 1.45 3.84
C GLN A 42 -17.48 0.01 4.04
N SER A 43 -16.88 -0.30 5.18
CA SER A 43 -16.52 -1.66 5.57
C SER A 43 -17.73 -2.59 5.54
N ALA A 44 -18.85 -2.21 6.15
CA ALA A 44 -20.07 -3.00 6.17
C ALA A 44 -20.66 -3.24 4.77
N VAL A 45 -20.70 -2.20 3.93
CA VAL A 45 -21.15 -2.32 2.53
C VAL A 45 -20.23 -3.25 1.74
N SER A 46 -18.91 -3.13 1.92
CA SER A 46 -17.93 -3.98 1.24
C SER A 46 -18.05 -5.46 1.65
N LEU A 47 -18.28 -5.72 2.95
CA LEU A 47 -18.52 -7.07 3.47
C LEU A 47 -19.81 -7.65 2.92
N ALA A 48 -20.89 -6.87 2.86
CA ALA A 48 -22.15 -7.32 2.29
C ALA A 48 -21.99 -7.70 0.81
N ALA A 49 -21.30 -6.88 0.01
CA ALA A 49 -21.00 -7.18 -1.38
C ALA A 49 -20.15 -8.46 -1.54
N TYR A 50 -19.12 -8.63 -0.69
CA TYR A 50 -18.30 -9.83 -0.64
C TYR A 50 -19.12 -11.09 -0.35
N LEU A 51 -20.01 -11.04 0.64
CA LEU A 51 -20.85 -12.18 1.02
C LEU A 51 -21.88 -12.54 -0.06
N VAL A 52 -22.54 -11.53 -0.65
CA VAL A 52 -23.52 -11.75 -1.71
C VAL A 52 -22.85 -12.41 -2.92
N LEU A 53 -21.76 -11.84 -3.42
CA LEU A 53 -21.04 -12.37 -4.57
C LEU A 53 -20.40 -13.73 -4.26
N GLY A 54 -19.83 -13.89 -3.07
CA GLY A 54 -19.27 -15.17 -2.62
C GLY A 54 -20.31 -16.29 -2.55
N TYR A 55 -21.54 -15.99 -2.13
CA TYR A 55 -22.62 -16.98 -2.08
C TYR A 55 -22.95 -17.54 -3.47
N TYR A 56 -22.97 -16.70 -4.51
CA TYR A 56 -23.20 -17.13 -5.89
C TYR A 56 -22.08 -18.02 -6.45
N ILE A 57 -20.87 -17.97 -5.88
CA ILE A 57 -19.72 -18.77 -6.35
C ILE A 57 -19.58 -20.07 -5.55
N PHE A 58 -19.59 -19.99 -4.22
CA PHE A 58 -19.22 -21.14 -3.37
C PHE A 58 -20.36 -22.15 -3.20
N ASN A 59 -21.61 -21.83 -3.57
CA ASN A 59 -22.81 -22.67 -3.42
C ASN A 59 -23.01 -23.31 -2.02
N SER A 60 -22.26 -22.84 -1.02
CA SER A 60 -22.26 -23.34 0.36
C SER A 60 -22.01 -22.17 1.31
N TYR A 61 -23.09 -21.70 1.94
CA TYR A 61 -23.02 -20.60 2.90
C TYR A 61 -22.12 -20.91 4.10
N ARG A 62 -22.01 -22.20 4.50
CA ARG A 62 -21.15 -22.62 5.63
C ARG A 62 -19.68 -22.43 5.30
N MET A 63 -19.26 -22.88 4.12
CA MET A 63 -17.87 -22.70 3.68
C MET A 63 -17.55 -21.23 3.46
N LEU A 64 -18.48 -20.47 2.88
CA LEU A 64 -18.33 -19.03 2.74
C LEU A 64 -18.09 -18.36 4.10
N LEU A 65 -18.89 -18.68 5.13
CA LEU A 65 -18.72 -18.11 6.46
C LEU A 65 -17.40 -18.52 7.12
N VAL A 66 -16.96 -19.78 6.95
CA VAL A 66 -15.65 -20.24 7.45
C VAL A 66 -14.51 -19.47 6.78
N ILE A 67 -14.50 -19.37 5.44
CA ILE A 67 -13.48 -18.63 4.70
C ILE A 67 -13.50 -17.15 5.10
N THR A 68 -14.68 -16.55 5.22
CA THR A 68 -14.84 -15.16 5.66
C THR A 68 -14.26 -14.96 7.05
N ALA A 69 -14.52 -15.87 7.99
CA ALA A 69 -13.97 -15.80 9.34
C ALA A 69 -12.44 -15.90 9.36
N ILE A 70 -11.86 -16.76 8.51
CA ILE A 70 -10.41 -16.90 8.38
C ILE A 70 -9.80 -15.60 7.84
N VAL A 71 -10.38 -15.02 6.78
CA VAL A 71 -9.93 -13.75 6.20
C VAL A 71 -10.06 -12.62 7.22
N ILE A 72 -11.17 -12.53 7.94
CA ILE A 72 -11.35 -11.53 9.01
C ILE A 72 -10.27 -11.68 10.07
N MET A 73 -10.02 -12.91 10.54
CA MET A 73 -9.01 -13.16 11.56
C MET A 73 -7.61 -12.76 11.09
N HIS A 74 -7.28 -13.05 9.82
CA HIS A 74 -6.04 -12.64 9.19
C HIS A 74 -5.91 -11.10 9.17
N GLU A 75 -6.90 -10.39 8.64
CA GLU A 75 -6.88 -8.92 8.60
C GLU A 75 -6.87 -8.29 9.99
N LEU A 76 -7.56 -8.89 10.97
CA LEU A 76 -7.51 -8.43 12.35
C LEU A 76 -6.09 -8.50 12.92
N GLY A 77 -5.31 -9.50 12.54
CA GLY A 77 -3.89 -9.59 12.87
C GLY A 77 -3.11 -8.35 12.40
N HIS A 78 -3.25 -7.99 11.13
CA HIS A 78 -2.67 -6.76 10.58
C HIS A 78 -3.19 -5.52 11.29
N PHE A 79 -4.51 -5.43 11.49
CA PHE A 79 -5.15 -4.28 12.12
C PHE A 79 -4.64 -4.05 13.55
N PHE A 80 -4.57 -5.09 14.37
CA PHE A 80 -4.08 -4.96 15.74
C PHE A 80 -2.60 -4.61 15.79
N ALA A 81 -1.77 -5.17 14.89
CA ALA A 81 -0.37 -4.80 14.79
C ALA A 81 -0.19 -3.33 14.35
N MET A 82 -0.93 -2.86 13.35
CA MET A 82 -0.93 -1.45 12.92
C MET A 82 -1.40 -0.53 14.05
N LYS A 83 -2.46 -0.91 14.77
CA LYS A 83 -2.96 -0.16 15.94
C LYS A 83 -1.92 -0.08 17.05
N TYR A 84 -1.22 -1.18 17.36
CA TYR A 84 -0.13 -1.20 18.33
C TYR A 84 1.00 -0.23 17.94
N TYR A 85 1.33 -0.16 16.65
CA TYR A 85 2.33 0.77 16.12
C TYR A 85 1.78 2.18 15.80
N ARG A 86 0.59 2.53 16.30
CA ARG A 86 -0.01 3.87 16.24
C ARG A 86 -0.27 4.39 14.82
N TYR A 87 -0.65 3.51 13.89
CA TYR A 87 -1.20 3.95 12.61
C TYR A 87 -2.51 4.71 12.82
N ARG A 88 -2.76 5.71 11.96
CA ARG A 88 -3.99 6.51 11.94
C ARG A 88 -4.90 6.04 10.80
N ASP A 89 -6.16 6.47 10.84
CA ASP A 89 -7.16 6.21 9.80
C ASP A 89 -7.33 4.72 9.46
N LEU A 90 -7.33 3.89 10.50
CA LEU A 90 -7.43 2.44 10.37
C LEU A 90 -8.83 2.03 9.87
N GLY A 91 -8.85 1.18 8.85
CA GLY A 91 -10.07 0.61 8.29
C GLY A 91 -9.81 -0.79 7.72
N ILE A 92 -10.85 -1.62 7.70
CA ILE A 92 -10.81 -2.94 7.07
C ILE A 92 -11.81 -2.92 5.91
N PHE A 93 -11.37 -3.25 4.72
CA PHE A 93 -12.20 -3.23 3.52
C PHE A 93 -12.18 -4.59 2.84
N PHE A 94 -13.35 -5.05 2.41
CA PHE A 94 -13.49 -6.31 1.69
C PHE A 94 -13.50 -6.03 0.20
N ILE A 95 -12.68 -6.74 -0.54
CA ILE A 95 -12.69 -6.72 -1.99
C ILE A 95 -13.46 -7.96 -2.44
N PRO A 96 -14.66 -7.80 -3.05
CA PRO A 96 -15.46 -8.93 -3.46
C PRO A 96 -14.66 -9.92 -4.29
N LEU A 97 -14.80 -11.21 -3.98
CA LEU A 97 -14.14 -12.34 -4.64
C LEU A 97 -12.62 -12.42 -4.48
N LEU A 98 -11.98 -11.44 -3.86
CA LEU A 98 -10.52 -11.35 -3.75
C LEU A 98 -10.04 -11.51 -2.30
N GLY A 99 -10.76 -10.94 -1.33
CA GLY A 99 -10.39 -11.03 0.08
C GLY A 99 -10.72 -9.75 0.83
N ALA A 100 -9.84 -9.34 1.72
CA ALA A 100 -9.92 -8.08 2.43
C ALA A 100 -8.53 -7.45 2.52
N TYR A 101 -8.48 -6.19 2.97
CA TYR A 101 -7.22 -5.53 3.29
C TYR A 101 -7.44 -4.53 4.42
N VAL A 102 -6.39 -4.29 5.21
CA VAL A 102 -6.34 -3.20 6.18
C VAL A 102 -5.70 -1.96 5.57
N SER A 103 -6.40 -0.82 5.68
CA SER A 103 -5.82 0.49 5.38
C SER A 103 -5.32 1.15 6.66
N GLY A 104 -4.22 1.90 6.57
CA GLY A 104 -3.75 2.77 7.64
C GLY A 104 -2.68 3.71 7.14
N THR A 105 -2.53 4.84 7.82
CA THR A 105 -1.51 5.85 7.49
C THR A 105 -0.52 6.00 8.65
N LYS A 106 0.77 6.00 8.31
CA LYS A 106 1.86 6.32 9.24
C LYS A 106 2.99 6.94 8.44
N ARG A 107 3.61 7.98 8.99
CA ARG A 107 4.67 8.76 8.35
C ARG A 107 5.98 7.97 8.25
N GLU A 108 6.41 7.42 9.38
CA GLU A 108 7.63 6.61 9.44
C GLU A 108 7.26 5.18 9.78
N VAL A 109 7.70 4.26 8.94
CA VAL A 109 7.51 2.82 9.16
C VAL A 109 8.88 2.19 9.25
N SER A 110 9.15 1.46 10.33
CA SER A 110 10.41 0.73 10.43
C SER A 110 10.30 -0.66 9.79
N GLN A 111 11.41 -1.23 9.32
CA GLN A 111 11.45 -2.60 8.81
C GLN A 111 10.98 -3.62 9.87
N ARG A 112 11.37 -3.44 11.14
CA ARG A 112 10.87 -4.27 12.25
C ARG A 112 9.37 -4.19 12.40
N GLN A 113 8.82 -2.97 12.36
CA GLN A 113 7.36 -2.76 12.45
C GLN A 113 6.65 -3.41 11.28
N SER A 114 7.13 -3.19 10.05
CA SER A 114 6.59 -3.83 8.84
C SER A 114 6.61 -5.35 8.95
N THR A 115 7.71 -5.92 9.43
CA THR A 115 7.84 -7.37 9.64
C THR A 115 6.74 -7.90 10.57
N VAL A 116 6.59 -7.27 11.73
CA VAL A 116 5.59 -7.70 12.72
C VAL A 116 4.18 -7.55 12.16
N ILE A 117 3.88 -6.45 11.47
CA ILE A 117 2.58 -6.23 10.84
C ILE A 117 2.31 -7.32 9.79
N LEU A 118 3.25 -7.59 8.88
CA LEU A 118 3.09 -8.55 7.79
C LEU A 118 3.00 -10.00 8.28
N LEU A 119 3.64 -10.33 9.40
CA LEU A 119 3.53 -11.67 10.00
C LEU A 119 2.31 -11.83 10.93
N ALA A 120 1.77 -10.74 11.47
CA ALA A 120 0.65 -10.77 12.40
C ALA A 120 -0.66 -11.26 11.78
N GLY A 121 -0.85 -11.10 10.47
CA GLY A 121 -1.98 -11.71 9.75
C GLY A 121 -1.83 -13.23 9.59
N PRO A 122 -0.77 -13.71 8.90
CA PRO A 122 -0.63 -15.12 8.57
C PRO A 122 -0.31 -16.06 9.73
N LEU A 123 0.58 -15.65 10.66
CA LEU A 123 1.08 -16.56 11.69
C LEU A 123 -0.02 -17.09 12.64
N PRO A 124 -0.95 -16.26 13.16
CA PRO A 124 -2.01 -16.76 14.03
C PRO A 124 -2.86 -17.85 13.37
N GLY A 125 -3.18 -17.69 12.07
CA GLY A 125 -3.98 -18.68 11.36
C GLY A 125 -3.24 -19.99 11.12
N ILE A 126 -1.95 -19.95 10.81
CA ILE A 126 -1.11 -21.15 10.69
C ILE A 126 -1.02 -21.85 12.05
N ILE A 127 -0.70 -21.13 13.13
CA ILE A 127 -0.57 -21.69 14.48
C ILE A 127 -1.87 -22.37 14.92
N LEU A 128 -3.01 -21.70 14.74
CA LEU A 128 -4.33 -22.25 15.10
C LEU A 128 -4.68 -23.48 14.26
N GLY A 129 -4.47 -23.43 12.95
CA GLY A 129 -4.73 -24.57 12.08
C GLY A 129 -3.86 -25.78 12.42
N VAL A 130 -2.55 -25.58 12.65
CA VAL A 130 -1.66 -26.64 13.13
C VAL A 130 -2.15 -27.20 14.48
N GLY A 131 -2.50 -26.33 15.42
CA GLY A 131 -3.02 -26.72 16.72
C GLY A 131 -4.30 -27.57 16.63
N PHE A 132 -5.23 -27.22 15.75
CA PHE A 132 -6.46 -27.99 15.53
C PHE A 132 -6.22 -29.37 14.91
N LEU A 133 -5.31 -29.48 13.94
CA LEU A 133 -4.94 -30.79 13.36
C LEU A 133 -4.25 -31.68 14.39
N LEU A 134 -3.35 -31.12 15.20
CA LEU A 134 -2.71 -31.85 16.30
C LEU A 134 -3.72 -32.28 17.36
N LEU A 135 -4.70 -31.42 17.69
CA LEU A 135 -5.77 -31.77 18.63
C LEU A 135 -6.56 -33.00 18.17
N GLU A 136 -7.01 -33.04 16.90
CA GLU A 136 -7.71 -34.22 16.36
C GLU A 136 -6.80 -35.45 16.33
N LYS A 137 -5.52 -35.30 15.95
CA LYS A 137 -4.53 -36.38 15.90
C LYS A 137 -4.28 -36.99 17.30
N PHE A 138 -4.18 -36.17 18.35
CA PHE A 138 -3.90 -36.65 19.70
C PHE A 138 -5.15 -37.16 20.44
N THR A 139 -6.32 -36.59 20.16
CA THR A 139 -7.58 -37.03 20.80
C THR A 139 -8.22 -38.23 20.10
N ASN A 140 -7.84 -38.51 18.85
CA ASN A 140 -8.53 -39.48 17.98
C ASN A 140 -10.03 -39.21 17.87
N GLN A 141 -10.43 -37.94 17.96
CA GLN A 141 -11.82 -37.50 17.88
C GLN A 141 -11.96 -36.48 16.76
N SER A 142 -13.05 -36.62 15.99
CA SER A 142 -13.43 -35.64 14.97
C SER A 142 -14.39 -34.62 15.58
N TYR A 143 -14.08 -33.34 15.41
CA TYR A 143 -14.93 -32.24 15.87
C TYR A 143 -15.64 -31.59 14.68
N TYR A 144 -16.86 -31.10 14.92
CA TYR A 144 -17.70 -30.50 13.88
C TYR A 144 -18.26 -29.14 14.32
N PRO A 145 -17.41 -28.15 14.64
CA PRO A 145 -17.88 -26.80 14.95
C PRO A 145 -18.70 -26.27 13.77
N PHE A 146 -19.89 -25.73 14.04
CA PHE A 146 -20.81 -25.23 13.02
C PHE A 146 -21.16 -26.26 11.92
N GLN A 147 -21.11 -27.56 12.25
CA GLN A 147 -21.36 -28.67 11.33
C GLN A 147 -20.37 -28.72 10.16
N VAL A 148 -19.15 -28.20 10.36
CA VAL A 148 -18.02 -28.30 9.42
C VAL A 148 -16.90 -29.06 10.13
N PRO A 149 -16.25 -30.06 9.49
CA PRO A 149 -15.14 -30.78 10.12
C PRO A 149 -14.03 -29.82 10.55
N LEU A 150 -13.54 -29.95 11.80
CA LEU A 150 -12.49 -29.08 12.33
C LEU A 150 -11.19 -29.23 11.53
N SER A 151 -10.82 -30.45 11.12
CA SER A 151 -9.74 -30.69 10.16
C SER A 151 -9.86 -29.86 8.89
N LEU A 152 -11.06 -29.76 8.30
CA LEU A 152 -11.28 -28.95 7.10
C LEU A 152 -11.06 -27.46 7.38
N ILE A 153 -11.59 -26.95 8.49
CA ILE A 153 -11.36 -25.55 8.92
C ILE A 153 -9.86 -25.30 9.12
N ALA A 154 -9.17 -26.24 9.77
CA ALA A 154 -7.74 -26.17 10.03
C ALA A 154 -6.91 -26.17 8.74
N THR A 155 -7.27 -26.99 7.75
CA THR A 155 -6.64 -26.99 6.43
C THR A 155 -6.82 -25.63 5.73
N TYR A 156 -8.02 -25.04 5.74
CA TYR A 156 -8.23 -23.71 5.14
C TYR A 156 -7.52 -22.59 5.91
N LEU A 157 -7.45 -22.69 7.25
CA LEU A 157 -6.66 -21.79 8.09
C LEU A 157 -5.21 -21.79 7.66
N ILE A 158 -4.59 -22.98 7.55
CA ILE A 158 -3.20 -23.09 7.12
C ILE A 158 -3.05 -22.59 5.68
N LEU A 159 -3.90 -23.06 4.76
CA LEU A 159 -3.76 -22.80 3.33
C LEU A 159 -3.87 -21.31 3.00
N LEU A 160 -4.92 -20.63 3.45
CA LEU A 160 -5.13 -19.22 3.11
C LEU A 160 -4.00 -18.34 3.64
N ASN A 161 -3.52 -18.63 4.85
CA ASN A 161 -2.40 -17.91 5.44
C ASN A 161 -1.05 -18.28 4.81
N LEU A 162 -0.87 -19.52 4.36
CA LEU A 162 0.33 -19.98 3.65
C LEU A 162 0.43 -19.35 2.27
N ILE A 163 -0.69 -19.22 1.54
CA ILE A 163 -0.75 -18.48 0.27
C ILE A 163 -0.26 -17.05 0.51
N ASN A 164 -0.75 -16.37 1.55
CA ASN A 164 -0.29 -15.01 1.88
C ASN A 164 1.20 -14.95 2.27
N LEU A 165 1.80 -16.03 2.77
CA LEU A 165 3.24 -16.09 3.04
C LEU A 165 4.11 -16.43 1.83
N LEU A 166 3.54 -16.72 0.65
CA LEU A 166 4.34 -17.00 -0.53
C LEU A 166 5.22 -15.78 -0.90
N PRO A 167 6.44 -16.00 -1.43
CA PRO A 167 7.33 -14.94 -1.89
C PRO A 167 6.87 -14.38 -3.25
N ILE A 168 5.65 -13.88 -3.30
CA ILE A 168 5.02 -13.32 -4.51
C ILE A 168 4.43 -11.98 -4.11
N TYR A 169 4.93 -10.90 -4.68
CA TYR A 169 4.33 -9.58 -4.49
C TYR A 169 2.97 -9.51 -5.19
N PRO A 170 1.88 -9.02 -4.57
CA PRO A 170 1.80 -8.20 -3.35
C PRO A 170 1.40 -8.96 -2.08
N LEU A 171 1.48 -10.30 -2.05
CA LEU A 171 1.15 -11.09 -0.85
C LEU A 171 2.07 -10.71 0.32
N ASP A 172 1.66 -10.99 1.55
CA ASP A 172 2.39 -10.56 2.75
C ASP A 172 3.83 -11.07 2.79
N GLY A 173 4.07 -12.32 2.38
CA GLY A 173 5.40 -12.90 2.27
C GLY A 173 6.26 -12.22 1.20
N GLY A 174 5.65 -11.82 0.08
CA GLY A 174 6.31 -11.03 -0.95
C GLY A 174 6.64 -9.61 -0.47
N GLN A 175 5.72 -8.96 0.24
CA GLN A 175 5.98 -7.66 0.88
C GLN A 175 7.06 -7.75 1.96
N LEU A 176 7.06 -8.84 2.74
CA LEU A 176 8.07 -9.11 3.78
C LEU A 176 9.45 -9.26 3.15
N LEU A 177 9.55 -10.06 2.09
CA LEU A 177 10.78 -10.24 1.35
C LEU A 177 11.29 -8.91 0.80
N ASN A 178 10.41 -8.15 0.15
CA ASN A 178 10.77 -6.88 -0.47
C ASN A 178 11.23 -5.84 0.56
N ARG A 179 10.54 -5.69 1.70
CA ARG A 179 10.85 -4.65 2.68
C ARG A 179 12.05 -4.97 3.58
N VAL A 180 12.32 -6.25 3.85
CA VAL A 180 13.37 -6.66 4.80
C VAL A 180 14.67 -7.02 4.10
N PHE A 181 14.59 -7.65 2.92
CA PHE A 181 15.75 -8.24 2.24
C PHE A 181 16.14 -7.52 0.96
N LEU A 182 15.24 -6.73 0.36
CA LEU A 182 15.54 -5.93 -0.84
C LEU A 182 15.48 -4.43 -0.51
N ASP A 183 16.11 -3.64 -1.37
CA ASP A 183 15.93 -2.19 -1.38
C ASP A 183 14.70 -1.87 -2.24
N GLU A 184 13.68 -1.24 -1.66
CA GLU A 184 12.37 -1.03 -2.27
C GLU A 184 12.46 -0.27 -3.61
N ASP A 185 13.36 0.72 -3.69
CA ASP A 185 13.63 1.50 -4.89
C ASP A 185 14.66 0.86 -5.84
N GLY A 186 15.32 -0.19 -5.38
CA GLY A 186 16.39 -0.89 -6.07
C GLY A 186 15.90 -1.70 -7.28
N ILE A 187 16.82 -1.99 -8.20
CA ILE A 187 16.52 -2.76 -9.40
C ILE A 187 16.04 -4.19 -9.08
N PHE A 188 16.53 -4.77 -7.98
CA PHE A 188 16.17 -6.12 -7.54
C PHE A 188 14.71 -6.20 -7.05
N SER A 189 14.20 -5.18 -6.34
CA SER A 189 12.79 -5.06 -5.97
C SER A 189 11.91 -5.03 -7.22
N LYS A 190 12.27 -4.22 -8.22
CA LYS A 190 11.54 -4.14 -9.49
C LYS A 190 11.51 -5.48 -10.23
N ILE A 191 12.66 -6.15 -10.36
CA ILE A 191 12.77 -7.47 -10.98
C ILE A 191 11.89 -8.48 -10.23
N PHE A 192 11.94 -8.48 -8.90
CA PHE A 192 11.13 -9.36 -8.06
C PHE A 192 9.62 -9.16 -8.27
N VAL A 193 9.17 -7.90 -8.38
CA VAL A 193 7.76 -7.60 -8.67
C VAL A 193 7.37 -8.09 -10.08
N PHE A 194 8.21 -7.90 -11.10
CA PHE A 194 7.93 -8.41 -12.45
C PHE A 194 7.87 -9.95 -12.50
N VAL A 195 8.79 -10.63 -11.80
CA VAL A 195 8.76 -12.09 -11.67
C VAL A 195 7.48 -12.55 -10.96
N SER A 196 7.07 -11.84 -9.90
CA SER A 196 5.82 -12.11 -9.18
C SER A 196 4.60 -12.01 -10.10
N ILE A 197 4.51 -10.96 -10.93
CA ILE A 197 3.45 -10.81 -11.94
C ILE A 197 3.44 -11.99 -12.92
N GLY A 198 4.61 -12.43 -13.40
CA GLY A 198 4.74 -13.59 -14.28
C GLY A 198 4.22 -14.88 -13.64
N LEU A 199 4.58 -15.14 -12.38
CA LEU A 199 4.09 -16.28 -11.61
C LEU A 199 2.57 -16.23 -11.40
N MET A 200 2.02 -15.06 -11.12
CA MET A 200 0.58 -14.86 -10.97
C MET A 200 -0.17 -15.12 -12.28
N CYS A 201 0.36 -14.68 -13.43
CA CYS A 201 -0.20 -15.01 -14.74
C CYS A 201 -0.19 -16.51 -15.02
N PHE A 202 0.91 -17.20 -14.68
CA PHE A 202 1.00 -18.65 -14.81
C PHE A 202 -0.02 -19.37 -13.92
N ALA A 203 -0.15 -18.97 -12.65
CA ALA A 203 -1.14 -19.51 -11.74
C ALA A 203 -2.58 -19.27 -12.22
N ALA A 204 -2.87 -18.05 -12.71
CA ALA A 204 -4.18 -17.71 -13.26
C ALA A 204 -4.55 -18.57 -14.48
N TRP A 205 -3.58 -18.83 -15.37
CA TRP A 205 -3.77 -19.73 -16.50
C TRP A 205 -4.10 -21.16 -16.06
N LYS A 206 -3.42 -21.67 -15.01
CA LYS A 206 -3.56 -23.05 -14.55
C LYS A 206 -4.81 -23.29 -13.71
N VAL A 207 -5.20 -22.32 -12.89
CA VAL A 207 -6.29 -22.49 -11.91
C VAL A 207 -7.61 -21.95 -12.47
N HIS A 208 -7.69 -20.64 -12.76
CA HIS A 208 -8.91 -20.01 -13.22
C HIS A 208 -8.66 -18.61 -13.80
N TYR A 209 -9.26 -18.30 -14.95
CA TYR A 209 -9.08 -17.02 -15.65
C TYR A 209 -9.46 -15.78 -14.82
N LEU A 210 -10.37 -15.91 -13.85
CA LEU A 210 -10.73 -14.80 -12.94
C LEU A 210 -9.51 -14.25 -12.18
N LEU A 211 -8.49 -15.08 -11.92
CA LEU A 211 -7.29 -14.67 -11.21
C LEU A 211 -6.39 -13.71 -11.99
N PHE A 212 -6.62 -13.51 -13.31
CA PHE A 212 -5.91 -12.48 -14.08
C PHE A 212 -6.18 -11.04 -13.58
N ILE A 213 -7.21 -10.84 -12.76
CA ILE A 213 -7.45 -9.57 -12.09
C ILE A 213 -6.28 -9.13 -11.20
N PHE A 214 -5.59 -10.07 -10.53
CA PHE A 214 -4.48 -9.73 -9.64
C PHE A 214 -3.24 -9.18 -10.39
N PRO A 215 -2.69 -9.85 -11.42
CA PRO A 215 -1.58 -9.28 -12.20
C PRO A 215 -2.01 -8.00 -12.94
N ALA A 216 -3.26 -7.89 -13.40
CA ALA A 216 -3.76 -6.65 -13.99
C ALA A 216 -3.75 -5.47 -13.00
N MET A 217 -4.23 -5.68 -11.76
CA MET A 217 -4.16 -4.67 -10.70
C MET A 217 -2.70 -4.29 -10.38
N MET A 218 -1.76 -5.25 -10.36
CA MET A 218 -0.35 -4.97 -10.15
C MET A 218 0.28 -4.14 -11.28
N LEU A 219 -0.08 -4.39 -12.54
CA LEU A 219 0.39 -3.58 -13.66
C LEU A 219 -0.13 -2.14 -13.58
N LEU A 220 -1.40 -1.95 -13.20
CA LEU A 220 -1.97 -0.63 -12.96
C LEU A 220 -1.27 0.09 -11.81
N ARG A 221 -0.95 -0.62 -10.73
CA ARG A 221 -0.18 -0.08 -9.60
C ARG A 221 1.22 0.37 -10.02
N LEU A 222 1.98 -0.47 -10.73
CA LEU A 222 3.33 -0.11 -11.20
C LEU A 222 3.33 1.16 -12.06
N ARG A 223 2.30 1.35 -12.88
CA ARG A 223 2.12 2.58 -13.65
C ARG A 223 1.90 3.79 -12.73
N GLY A 224 1.08 3.65 -11.69
CA GLY A 224 0.85 4.70 -10.69
C GLY A 224 2.13 5.05 -9.90
N ASP A 225 2.87 4.04 -9.43
CA ASP A 225 4.12 4.23 -8.70
C ASP A 225 5.17 4.94 -9.57
N SER A 226 5.26 4.59 -10.86
CA SER A 226 6.14 5.30 -11.79
C SER A 226 5.79 6.77 -11.98
N GLN A 227 4.51 7.13 -11.97
CA GLN A 227 4.07 8.52 -12.06
C GLN A 227 4.43 9.31 -10.80
N MET A 228 4.24 8.69 -9.63
CA MET A 228 4.59 9.30 -8.34
C MET A 228 6.10 9.54 -8.24
N ASN A 229 6.91 8.55 -8.60
CA ASN A 229 8.38 8.67 -8.60
C ASN A 229 8.90 9.81 -9.50
N THR A 230 8.19 10.16 -10.58
CA THR A 230 8.55 11.31 -11.41
C THR A 230 8.27 12.63 -10.69
N LEU A 231 7.14 12.71 -9.98
CA LEU A 231 6.79 13.88 -9.17
C LEU A 231 7.75 14.06 -7.99
N ASP A 232 8.07 12.98 -7.27
CA ASP A 232 9.01 13.01 -6.14
C ASP A 232 10.36 13.58 -6.56
N LYS A 233 10.92 13.09 -7.68
CA LYS A 233 12.17 13.62 -8.23
C LYS A 233 12.11 15.11 -8.57
N ARG A 234 10.99 15.59 -9.12
CA ARG A 234 10.81 17.01 -9.45
C ARG A 234 10.71 17.88 -8.21
N ILE A 235 10.09 17.36 -7.15
CA ILE A 235 10.00 18.03 -5.85
C ILE A 235 11.39 18.12 -5.22
N ASP A 236 12.17 17.03 -5.23
CA ASP A 236 13.55 17.02 -4.76
C ASP A 236 14.43 18.00 -5.55
N GLU A 237 14.29 18.04 -6.87
CA GLU A 237 14.99 18.99 -7.76
C GLU A 237 14.61 20.46 -7.49
N SER A 238 13.37 20.71 -7.05
CA SER A 238 12.88 22.06 -6.72
C SER A 238 13.36 22.57 -5.35
N GLY A 239 13.95 21.70 -4.52
CA GLY A 239 14.47 22.04 -3.20
C GLY A 239 13.40 22.24 -2.12
N ILE A 240 12.16 21.83 -2.38
CA ILE A 240 11.06 21.89 -1.40
C ILE A 240 11.27 20.80 -0.35
N ASN A 241 11.14 21.16 0.92
CA ASN A 241 11.23 20.18 2.01
C ASN A 241 9.95 19.32 2.07
N ALA A 242 9.97 18.17 1.41
CA ALA A 242 8.89 17.19 1.42
C ALA A 242 8.86 16.31 2.69
N ASP A 243 9.84 16.44 3.60
CA ASP A 243 9.88 15.75 4.90
C ASP A 243 9.06 16.50 5.95
N THR A 244 7.78 16.75 5.65
CA THR A 244 6.86 17.46 6.54
C THR A 244 5.45 16.87 6.50
N SER A 245 4.59 17.27 7.44
CA SER A 245 3.16 16.94 7.39
C SER A 245 2.43 17.96 6.51
N TYR A 246 1.26 17.59 5.97
CA TYR A 246 0.47 18.56 5.21
C TYR A 246 0.08 19.76 6.09
N GLU A 247 -0.17 19.52 7.38
CA GLU A 247 -0.49 20.54 8.37
C GLU A 247 0.67 21.53 8.58
N ASP A 248 1.92 21.06 8.52
CA ASP A 248 3.12 21.85 8.74
C ASP A 248 3.74 22.41 7.44
N LEU A 249 3.22 22.02 6.26
CA LEU A 249 3.65 22.53 4.96
C LEU A 249 3.38 24.03 4.82
N SER A 250 4.35 24.82 4.33
CA SER A 250 4.12 26.25 4.13
C SER A 250 3.17 26.52 2.95
N ASP A 251 2.49 27.66 2.95
CA ASP A 251 1.58 28.04 1.86
C ASP A 251 2.35 28.18 0.54
N LYS A 252 3.57 28.72 0.58
CA LYS A 252 4.47 28.79 -0.58
C LYS A 252 4.77 27.41 -1.15
N ASP A 253 5.22 26.48 -0.30
CA ASP A 253 5.60 25.13 -0.73
C ASP A 253 4.38 24.38 -1.30
N TYR A 254 3.18 24.61 -0.75
CA TYR A 254 1.94 24.07 -1.30
C TYR A 254 1.70 24.52 -2.74
N TRP A 255 1.80 25.82 -3.02
CA TRP A 255 1.55 26.36 -4.37
C TRP A 255 2.65 25.96 -5.36
N GLU A 256 3.90 25.85 -4.91
CA GLU A 256 5.01 25.34 -5.73
C GLU A 256 4.84 23.85 -6.05
N MET A 257 4.50 23.01 -5.06
CA MET A 257 4.17 21.60 -5.28
C MET A 257 2.95 21.44 -6.19
N ARG A 258 1.91 22.26 -6.01
CA ARG A 258 0.72 22.28 -6.88
C ARG A 258 1.08 22.54 -8.33
N LYS A 259 1.98 23.50 -8.59
CA LYS A 259 2.46 23.79 -9.94
C LYS A 259 3.13 22.56 -10.56
N ILE A 260 4.04 21.91 -9.85
CA ILE A 260 4.72 20.69 -10.29
C ILE A 260 3.70 19.58 -10.60
N VAL A 261 2.74 19.37 -9.70
CA VAL A 261 1.67 18.37 -9.86
C VAL A 261 0.82 18.65 -11.10
N ILE A 262 0.46 19.91 -11.36
CA ILE A 262 -0.32 20.31 -12.54
C ILE A 262 0.46 20.08 -13.85
N GLU A 263 1.75 20.41 -13.86
CA GLU A 263 2.60 20.31 -15.06
C GLU A 263 2.87 18.85 -15.46
N GLU A 264 3.11 17.99 -14.47
CA GLU A 264 3.53 16.61 -14.70
C GLU A 264 2.37 15.60 -14.72
N HIS A 265 1.34 15.78 -13.88
CA HIS A 265 0.27 14.80 -13.73
C HIS A 265 -0.78 14.94 -14.84
N PRO A 266 -1.04 13.90 -15.67
CA PRO A 266 -1.94 13.98 -16.82
C PRO A 266 -3.35 14.50 -16.49
N ASP A 267 -3.89 14.12 -15.33
CA ASP A 267 -5.25 14.48 -14.91
C ASP A 267 -5.40 15.96 -14.53
N PHE A 268 -4.30 16.71 -14.39
CA PHE A 268 -4.29 18.09 -13.91
C PHE A 268 -3.76 19.11 -14.92
N LYS A 269 -3.23 18.68 -16.08
CA LYS A 269 -2.61 19.57 -17.10
C LYS A 269 -3.49 20.69 -17.65
N HIS A 270 -4.81 20.60 -17.48
CA HIS A 270 -5.78 21.62 -17.91
C HIS A 270 -6.05 22.67 -16.83
N LEU A 271 -5.54 22.49 -15.61
CA LEU A 271 -5.70 23.43 -14.51
C LEU A 271 -4.69 24.57 -14.64
N GLN A 272 -5.08 25.76 -14.19
CA GLN A 272 -4.15 26.89 -14.11
C GLN A 272 -3.25 26.72 -12.90
N ALA A 273 -1.93 26.69 -13.13
CA ALA A 273 -0.93 26.65 -12.07
C ALA A 273 -0.73 28.01 -11.37
N GLY A 274 -1.20 29.10 -12.00
CA GLY A 274 -1.09 30.49 -11.56
C GLY A 274 0.04 31.26 -12.26
N PRO A 275 0.11 32.59 -12.07
CA PRO A 275 -0.94 33.47 -11.53
C PRO A 275 -2.14 33.63 -12.51
N PRO A 276 -3.39 33.82 -12.03
CA PRO A 276 -3.81 33.99 -10.63
C PRO A 276 -3.83 32.68 -9.82
N PHE A 277 -3.57 32.77 -8.52
CA PHE A 277 -3.61 31.63 -7.59
C PHE A 277 -5.03 31.39 -7.10
N GLU A 278 -5.76 30.54 -7.82
CA GLU A 278 -7.14 30.18 -7.51
C GLU A 278 -7.28 28.66 -7.31
N TYR A 279 -8.13 28.27 -6.36
CA TYR A 279 -8.47 26.87 -6.17
C TYR A 279 -9.28 26.35 -7.35
N SER A 280 -8.95 25.14 -7.78
CA SER A 280 -9.65 24.46 -8.87
C SER A 280 -10.84 23.62 -8.35
N GLU A 281 -11.73 23.21 -9.25
CA GLU A 281 -12.78 22.23 -8.89
C GLU A 281 -12.21 20.88 -8.41
N LYS A 282 -10.96 20.57 -8.79
CA LYS A 282 -10.25 19.35 -8.42
C LYS A 282 -9.23 19.56 -7.30
N GLU A 283 -9.28 20.68 -6.58
CA GLU A 283 -8.27 21.06 -5.58
C GLU A 283 -8.12 20.01 -4.47
N GLU A 284 -9.21 19.36 -4.07
CA GLU A 284 -9.19 18.25 -3.10
C GLU A 284 -8.33 17.07 -3.58
N LYS A 285 -8.39 16.76 -4.88
CA LYS A 285 -7.57 15.69 -5.48
C LYS A 285 -6.10 16.11 -5.56
N VAL A 286 -5.85 17.35 -5.99
CA VAL A 286 -4.50 17.93 -6.03
C VAL A 286 -3.85 17.91 -4.65
N MET A 287 -4.57 18.36 -3.62
CA MET A 287 -4.12 18.33 -2.24
C MET A 287 -3.82 16.90 -1.77
N THR A 288 -4.68 15.93 -2.11
CA THR A 288 -4.44 14.51 -1.77
C THR A 288 -3.19 13.97 -2.46
N THR A 289 -2.94 14.35 -3.71
CA THR A 289 -1.70 14.01 -4.43
C THR A 289 -0.48 14.64 -3.77
N ILE A 290 -0.53 15.93 -3.42
CA ILE A 290 0.55 16.59 -2.67
C ILE A 290 0.79 15.88 -1.34
N GLN A 291 -0.26 15.54 -0.60
CA GLN A 291 -0.15 14.81 0.65
C GLN A 291 0.48 13.42 0.48
N SER A 292 0.33 12.76 -0.68
CA SER A 292 1.01 11.50 -0.97
C SER A 292 2.49 11.66 -1.34
N LEU A 293 2.90 12.83 -1.83
CA LEU A 293 4.28 13.20 -2.15
C LEU A 293 5.07 13.63 -0.90
N LEU A 294 4.38 14.04 0.16
CA LEU A 294 5.04 14.30 1.44
C LEU A 294 5.56 12.98 2.01
N HIS A 295 6.89 12.88 2.13
CA HIS A 295 7.60 11.62 2.23
C HIS A 295 7.16 10.76 3.41
N ARG A 296 7.00 9.46 3.13
CA ARG A 296 6.92 8.39 4.13
C ARG A 296 8.18 7.55 4.04
N HIS A 297 9.07 7.67 5.01
CA HIS A 297 10.34 6.94 4.98
C HIS A 297 10.21 5.56 5.61
N LEU A 298 10.67 4.54 4.87
CA LEU A 298 10.91 3.21 5.43
C LEU A 298 12.30 3.18 6.09
N ILE A 299 12.33 3.06 7.41
CA ILE A 299 13.60 3.03 8.16
C ILE A 299 14.15 1.60 8.16
N GLN A 300 15.33 1.41 7.58
CA GLN A 300 16.04 0.12 7.57
C GLN A 300 16.73 -0.17 8.92
N ASP A 301 15.96 -0.66 9.90
CA ASP A 301 16.39 -0.83 11.30
C ASP A 301 16.65 -2.28 11.75
N VAL A 302 16.58 -3.26 10.83
CA VAL A 302 16.76 -4.69 11.14
C VAL A 302 18.23 -5.09 10.97
N SER A 303 18.85 -5.62 12.03
CA SER A 303 20.21 -6.17 11.99
C SER A 303 20.27 -7.48 11.18
N ILE A 304 21.46 -7.88 10.72
CA ILE A 304 21.65 -9.15 10.00
C ILE A 304 21.11 -10.34 10.82
N ALA A 305 21.40 -10.39 12.12
CA ALA A 305 20.86 -11.42 13.02
C ALA A 305 19.33 -11.40 13.08
N GLY A 306 18.72 -10.20 13.10
CA GLY A 306 17.28 -10.03 13.02
C GLY A 306 16.71 -10.56 11.70
N LYS A 307 17.35 -10.28 10.57
CA LYS A 307 16.93 -10.80 9.24
C LYS A 307 16.97 -12.33 9.21
N ILE A 308 18.01 -12.94 9.77
CA ILE A 308 18.12 -14.41 9.89
C ILE A 308 16.98 -14.96 10.75
N PHE A 309 16.70 -14.35 11.90
CA PHE A 309 15.61 -14.79 12.78
C PHE A 309 14.24 -14.71 12.10
N ILE A 310 13.97 -13.61 11.38
CA ILE A 310 12.73 -13.43 10.60
C ILE A 310 12.62 -14.50 9.51
N LEU A 311 13.73 -14.77 8.80
CA LEU A 311 13.78 -15.80 7.76
C LEU A 311 13.47 -17.19 8.34
N LEU A 312 14.00 -17.52 9.53
CA LEU A 312 13.72 -18.78 10.21
C LEU A 312 12.24 -18.92 10.59
N ILE A 313 11.60 -17.86 11.12
CA ILE A 313 10.17 -17.87 11.42
C ILE A 313 9.35 -18.09 10.14
N TRP A 314 9.69 -17.37 9.08
CA TRP A 314 8.99 -17.45 7.81
C TRP A 314 9.09 -18.85 7.18
N ILE A 315 10.30 -19.42 7.16
CA ILE A 315 10.54 -20.79 6.68
C ILE A 315 9.81 -21.81 7.56
N ALA A 316 9.86 -21.66 8.90
CA ALA A 316 9.16 -22.56 9.81
C ALA A 316 7.65 -22.53 9.60
N ALA A 317 7.06 -21.36 9.39
CA ALA A 317 5.65 -21.20 9.07
C ALA A 317 5.30 -21.89 7.74
N ILE A 318 6.12 -21.70 6.71
CA ILE A 318 5.92 -22.35 5.42
C ILE A 318 6.00 -23.88 5.55
N ILE A 319 7.02 -24.41 6.22
CA ILE A 319 7.26 -25.86 6.29
C ILE A 319 6.30 -26.56 7.29
N SER A 320 5.64 -25.81 8.17
CA SER A 320 4.77 -26.36 9.23
C SER A 320 3.75 -27.41 8.79
N PRO A 321 3.09 -27.35 7.61
CA PRO A 321 2.14 -28.38 7.19
C PRO A 321 2.80 -29.73 6.93
N TRP A 322 4.04 -29.73 6.42
CA TRP A 322 4.81 -30.95 6.19
C TRP A 322 5.34 -31.55 7.49
N LEU A 323 5.67 -30.73 8.49
CA LEU A 323 6.13 -31.21 9.80
C LEU A 323 5.07 -32.01 10.56
N ILE A 324 3.79 -31.71 10.32
CA ILE A 324 2.67 -32.40 10.96
C ILE A 324 2.05 -33.48 10.07
N GLU A 325 2.65 -33.77 8.91
CA GLU A 325 2.14 -34.72 7.92
C GLU A 325 0.69 -34.38 7.51
N MET A 326 0.41 -33.09 7.28
CA MET A 326 -0.93 -32.65 6.90
C MET A 326 -1.39 -33.36 5.63
N ASP A 327 -2.61 -33.90 5.65
CA ASP A 327 -3.20 -34.53 4.47
C ASP A 327 -3.57 -33.47 3.43
N PHE A 328 -2.91 -33.55 2.27
CA PHE A 328 -3.19 -32.70 1.11
C PHE A 328 -4.26 -33.31 0.18
N SER A 329 -4.93 -34.40 0.55
CA SER A 329 -6.00 -35.00 -0.26
C SER A 329 -7.17 -34.04 -0.51
N ALA A 330 -7.43 -33.10 0.41
CA ALA A 330 -8.40 -32.03 0.22
C ALA A 330 -8.13 -31.18 -1.05
N PHE A 331 -6.87 -31.11 -1.50
CA PHE A 331 -6.44 -30.39 -2.69
C PHE A 331 -6.70 -31.15 -3.99
N SER A 332 -6.79 -32.50 -3.94
CA SER A 332 -7.10 -33.32 -5.13
C SER A 332 -8.46 -33.02 -5.75
N ARG A 333 -9.40 -32.45 -4.96
CA ARG A 333 -10.70 -31.98 -5.46
C ARG A 333 -10.61 -30.75 -6.36
N PHE A 334 -9.48 -30.06 -6.37
CA PHE A 334 -9.19 -28.91 -7.23
C PHE A 334 -8.41 -29.27 -8.51
N GLY A 335 -8.23 -30.56 -8.83
CA GLY A 335 -7.76 -31.00 -10.14
C GLY A 335 -6.28 -30.71 -10.45
N PHE A 336 -5.39 -30.97 -9.50
CA PHE A 336 -3.94 -31.03 -9.74
C PHE A 336 -3.45 -32.46 -9.81
#